data_AF-A0A415UXM6-F1
#
_entry.id   AF-A0A415UXM6-F1
#
_cell.length_a   1.000
_cell.length_b   1.000
_cell.length_c   1.000
_cell.angle_alpha   90.00
_cell.angle_beta   90.00
_cell.angle_gamma   90.00
#
_symmetry.space_group_name_H-M   'P 1'
#
loop_
_entity.id
_entity.type
_entity.pdbx_description
1 polymer ?
#
loop_
_entity_poly.entity_id
_entity_poly.type
_entity_poly.pdbx_seq_one_letter_code
_entity_poly.pdbx_strand_id
1 'polypeptide(L)'
;MSFKVMVICAGRHGGNGEALAKEALCAVREAGGEVELINLFDYNILPCTGCEGCTMQMGKMGAGLQKEYHGCVLKNKDDVDAIIRELQTCQGVIFSVPTYDLTPSSVYTRFAQRFLAYELSFLLAIGAVKENPHTVAGLISVGGSMHDWQSLALESLQATMFTMSMTVVDRYMAQRDGRPGNTFVWGDDVEWGGQIARAHKMGENIVKAIRTPVDERCWLGDPDDGVCPNCHSSLVYPGDKHWDGVEFPWECAVCGAGGDIVTDERTGRPKLKIAENGLIRDRNDDHARAEHLNEINKTRDEFFAHMDEVKPLMEKYAKMTFPTLEIKRD
;
A
#
# COMPACT_ATOMS: atom_id res chain seq x y z
N MET A 1 19.28 11.46 16.25
CA MET A 1 17.84 11.44 16.57
C MET A 1 17.47 10.00 16.86
N SER A 2 16.74 9.71 17.95
CA SER A 2 16.12 8.39 18.09
C SER A 2 15.07 8.24 16.98
N PHE A 3 15.00 7.07 16.36
CA PHE A 3 14.01 6.76 15.35
C PHE A 3 13.48 5.35 15.58
N LYS A 4 12.20 5.12 15.25
CA LYS A 4 11.51 3.86 15.42
C LYS A 4 11.12 3.24 14.09
N VAL A 5 11.37 1.94 13.93
CA VAL A 5 10.94 1.14 12.78
C VAL A 5 10.06 -0.02 13.23
N MET A 6 8.88 -0.15 12.64
CA MET A 6 7.98 -1.28 12.87
C MET A 6 8.03 -2.27 11.71
N VAL A 7 8.05 -3.56 12.01
CA VAL A 7 7.68 -4.62 11.06
C VAL A 7 6.21 -4.99 11.25
N ILE A 8 5.49 -5.14 10.15
CA ILE A 8 4.16 -5.74 10.10
C ILE A 8 4.21 -7.00 9.24
N CYS A 9 4.11 -8.16 9.90
CA CYS A 9 4.05 -9.47 9.26
C CYS A 9 2.60 -9.90 9.02
N ALA A 10 2.31 -10.47 7.85
CA ALA A 10 1.02 -11.09 7.53
C ALA A 10 1.14 -12.57 7.13
N GLY A 11 2.25 -13.20 7.53
CA GLY A 11 2.53 -14.61 7.29
C GLY A 11 2.54 -15.43 8.59
N ARG A 12 2.59 -16.75 8.43
CA ARG A 12 2.70 -17.69 9.56
C ARG A 12 3.85 -17.32 10.49
N HIS A 13 3.62 -17.47 11.78
CA HIS A 13 4.65 -17.39 12.81
C HIS A 13 5.83 -18.32 12.51
N GLY A 14 7.05 -17.80 12.68
CA GLY A 14 8.29 -18.53 12.36
C GLY A 14 8.37 -18.97 10.89
N GLY A 15 7.71 -18.25 9.98
CA GLY A 15 7.80 -18.46 8.54
C GLY A 15 8.96 -17.71 7.88
N ASN A 16 9.13 -17.91 6.58
CA ASN A 16 10.14 -17.24 5.76
C ASN A 16 10.05 -15.71 5.86
N GLY A 17 8.86 -15.15 5.68
CA GLY A 17 8.66 -13.70 5.75
C GLY A 17 8.99 -13.08 7.11
N GLU A 18 8.68 -13.77 8.21
CA GLU A 18 9.03 -13.28 9.53
C GLU A 18 10.55 -13.35 9.78
N ALA A 19 11.22 -14.39 9.27
CA ALA A 19 12.68 -14.48 9.33
C ALA A 19 13.35 -13.33 8.58
N LEU A 20 12.91 -13.06 7.34
CA LEU A 20 13.39 -11.92 6.54
C LEU A 20 13.12 -10.59 7.23
N ALA A 21 11.92 -10.39 7.78
CA ALA A 21 11.59 -9.15 8.47
C ALA A 21 12.41 -8.95 9.76
N LYS A 22 12.67 -10.02 10.52
CA LYS A 22 13.56 -9.98 11.68
C LYS A 22 14.98 -9.60 11.30
N GLU A 23 15.50 -10.13 10.20
CA GLU A 23 16.82 -9.74 9.70
C GLU A 23 16.89 -8.26 9.32
N ALA A 24 15.86 -7.74 8.65
CA ALA A 24 15.79 -6.31 8.36
C ALA A 24 15.78 -5.45 9.63
N LEU A 25 15.13 -5.90 10.71
CA LEU A 25 15.20 -5.22 12.01
C LEU A 25 16.57 -5.34 12.68
N CYS A 26 17.36 -6.39 12.45
CA CYS A 26 18.73 -6.49 12.94
C CYS A 26 19.56 -5.30 12.42
N ALA A 27 19.53 -5.03 11.11
CA ALA A 27 20.21 -3.88 10.51
C ALA A 27 19.75 -2.53 11.12
N VAL A 28 18.45 -2.40 11.43
CA VAL A 28 17.93 -1.20 12.11
C VAL A 28 18.48 -1.05 13.53
N ARG A 29 18.51 -2.14 14.31
CA ARG A 29 19.04 -2.13 15.69
C ARG A 29 20.53 -1.84 15.71
N GLU A 30 21.29 -2.41 14.78
CA GLU A 30 22.73 -2.15 14.62
C GLU A 30 23.02 -0.68 14.32
N ALA A 31 22.11 0.00 13.60
CA ALA A 31 22.16 1.43 13.37
C ALA A 31 21.67 2.28 14.57
N GLY A 32 21.28 1.65 15.69
CA GLY A 32 20.81 2.32 16.91
C GLY A 32 19.34 2.75 16.89
N GLY A 33 18.53 2.20 15.97
CA GLY A 33 17.08 2.45 15.93
C GLY A 33 16.31 1.60 16.94
N GLU A 34 15.18 2.13 17.40
CA GLU A 34 14.17 1.37 18.14
C GLU A 34 13.38 0.50 17.14
N VAL A 35 13.09 -0.74 17.53
CA VAL A 35 12.40 -1.69 16.65
C VAL A 35 11.20 -2.32 17.33
N GLU A 36 10.17 -2.57 16.52
CA GLU A 36 8.98 -3.31 16.91
C GLU A 36 8.60 -4.29 15.80
N LEU A 37 8.03 -5.44 16.17
CA LEU A 37 7.50 -6.41 15.22
C LEU A 37 6.11 -6.83 15.71
N ILE A 38 5.13 -6.69 14.82
CA ILE A 38 3.78 -7.25 15.02
C ILE A 38 3.50 -8.29 13.93
N ASN A 39 2.73 -9.32 14.29
CA ASN A 39 2.18 -10.26 13.32
C ASN A 39 0.66 -10.14 13.32
N LEU A 40 0.06 -9.84 12.17
CA LEU A 40 -1.38 -9.62 12.04
C LEU A 40 -2.23 -10.84 12.42
N PHE A 41 -1.65 -12.04 12.52
CA PHE A 41 -2.32 -13.22 13.07
C PHE A 41 -2.64 -13.11 14.57
N ASP A 42 -1.97 -12.21 15.30
CA ASP A 42 -2.16 -12.02 16.75
C ASP A 42 -3.28 -11.01 17.09
N TYR A 43 -3.88 -10.40 16.07
CA TYR A 43 -4.85 -9.31 16.21
C TYR A 43 -6.20 -9.67 15.62
N ASN A 44 -7.27 -9.17 16.24
CA ASN A 44 -8.60 -9.23 15.67
C ASN A 44 -8.75 -8.10 14.65
N ILE A 45 -8.93 -8.46 13.38
CA ILE A 45 -9.11 -7.51 12.28
C ILE A 45 -10.34 -7.95 11.49
N LEU A 46 -11.40 -7.14 11.58
CA LEU A 46 -12.64 -7.38 10.85
C LEU A 46 -12.53 -6.83 9.42
N PRO A 47 -13.11 -7.52 8.42
CA PRO A 47 -13.15 -7.01 7.06
C PRO A 47 -13.92 -5.69 7.00
N CYS A 48 -13.55 -4.83 6.06
CA CYS A 48 -14.34 -3.64 5.75
C CYS A 48 -15.78 -4.05 5.39
N THR A 49 -16.77 -3.39 5.97
CA THR A 49 -18.19 -3.72 5.74
C THR A 49 -18.80 -2.96 4.57
N GLY A 50 -18.04 -2.12 3.88
CA GLY A 50 -18.56 -1.26 2.80
C GLY A 50 -19.62 -0.27 3.27
N CYS A 51 -19.62 0.15 4.54
CA CYS A 51 -20.67 1.02 5.10
C CYS A 51 -20.60 2.49 4.65
N GLU A 52 -19.59 2.88 3.87
CA GLU A 52 -19.36 4.25 3.38
C GLU A 52 -19.20 5.33 4.49
N GLY A 53 -19.14 4.93 5.75
CA GLY A 53 -19.11 5.86 6.87
C GLY A 53 -17.89 6.79 6.87
N CYS A 54 -16.72 6.32 6.45
CA CYS A 54 -15.51 7.14 6.36
C CYS A 54 -15.59 8.17 5.23
N THR A 55 -16.00 7.76 4.02
CA THR A 55 -16.09 8.63 2.84
C THR A 55 -17.18 9.69 3.00
N MET A 56 -18.36 9.32 3.53
CA MET A 56 -19.44 10.27 3.79
C MET A 56 -19.03 11.33 4.83
N GLN A 57 -18.28 10.94 5.86
CA GLN A 57 -17.74 11.90 6.84
C GLN A 57 -16.69 12.82 6.20
N MET A 58 -15.76 12.28 5.40
CA MET A 58 -14.78 13.09 4.67
C MET A 58 -15.45 14.16 3.79
N GLY A 59 -16.47 13.77 3.02
CA GLY A 59 -17.26 14.70 2.21
C GLY A 59 -17.95 15.79 3.04
N LYS A 60 -18.57 15.43 4.17
CA LYS A 60 -19.20 16.40 5.08
C LYS A 60 -18.19 17.36 5.73
N MET A 61 -17.02 16.86 6.11
CA MET A 61 -15.93 17.67 6.64
C MET A 61 -15.45 18.67 5.59
N GLY A 62 -15.20 18.21 4.35
CA GLY A 62 -14.80 19.08 3.23
C GLY A 62 -15.84 20.14 2.88
N ALA A 63 -17.14 19.83 3.04
CA ALA A 63 -18.24 20.76 2.85
C ALA A 63 -18.53 21.67 4.07
N GLY A 64 -17.78 21.54 5.18
CA GLY A 64 -18.03 22.30 6.41
C GLY A 64 -19.33 21.92 7.15
N LEU A 65 -19.95 20.79 6.79
CA LEU A 65 -21.18 20.27 7.38
C LEU A 65 -20.95 19.41 8.64
N GLN A 66 -19.69 19.10 8.94
CA GLN A 66 -19.27 18.33 10.10
C GLN A 66 -18.00 18.96 10.68
N LYS A 67 -17.90 19.00 12.01
CA LYS A 67 -16.77 19.62 12.73
C LYS A 67 -15.67 18.63 13.12
N GLU A 68 -16.05 17.39 13.40
CA GLU A 68 -15.14 16.36 13.91
C GLU A 68 -15.23 15.10 13.07
N TYR A 69 -14.10 14.45 12.82
CA TYR A 69 -14.06 13.16 12.12
C TYR A 69 -14.03 12.00 13.12
N HIS A 70 -15.01 11.08 13.05
CA HIS A 70 -15.12 9.97 14.00
C HIS A 70 -14.46 8.67 13.52
N GLY A 71 -13.98 8.62 12.27
CA GLY A 71 -13.27 7.47 11.71
C GLY A 71 -14.15 6.26 11.38
N CYS A 72 -13.52 5.08 11.35
CA CYS A 72 -14.17 3.83 10.98
C CYS A 72 -15.19 3.35 12.03
N VAL A 73 -16.35 2.83 11.59
CA VAL A 73 -17.39 2.25 12.48
C VAL A 73 -16.94 1.00 13.24
N LEU A 74 -15.79 0.44 12.88
CA LEU A 74 -15.18 -0.72 13.50
C LEU A 74 -14.07 -0.36 14.50
N LYS A 75 -13.72 0.93 14.64
CA LYS A 75 -12.62 1.43 15.50
C LYS A 75 -12.59 0.86 16.93
N ASN A 76 -13.75 0.63 17.54
CA ASN A 76 -13.88 0.09 18.90
C ASN A 76 -14.35 -1.38 18.93
N LYS A 77 -14.24 -2.08 17.80
CA LYS A 77 -14.70 -3.46 17.62
C LYS A 77 -13.57 -4.41 17.21
N ASP A 78 -12.42 -3.85 16.81
CA ASP A 78 -11.24 -4.57 16.35
C ASP A 78 -9.97 -3.74 16.60
N ASP A 79 -8.81 -4.30 16.26
CA ASP A 79 -7.50 -3.76 16.67
C ASP A 79 -6.87 -2.79 15.65
N VAL A 80 -7.54 -2.51 14.53
CA VAL A 80 -6.96 -1.73 13.41
C VAL A 80 -6.58 -0.31 13.84
N ASP A 81 -7.41 0.37 14.62
CA ASP A 81 -7.12 1.74 15.08
C ASP A 81 -5.89 1.77 16.00
N ALA A 82 -5.73 0.76 16.87
CA ALA A 82 -4.57 0.66 17.75
C ALA A 82 -3.27 0.43 16.95
N ILE A 83 -3.30 -0.50 15.99
CA ILE A 83 -2.14 -0.78 15.12
C ILE A 83 -1.75 0.48 14.33
N ILE A 84 -2.72 1.19 13.74
CA ILE A 84 -2.43 2.38 12.94
C ILE A 84 -1.89 3.53 13.80
N ARG A 85 -2.42 3.72 15.02
CA ARG A 85 -1.88 4.72 15.95
C ARG A 85 -0.42 4.44 16.31
N GLU A 86 -0.09 3.18 16.56
CA GLU A 86 1.29 2.79 16.84
C GLU A 86 2.19 3.00 15.63
N LEU A 87 1.74 2.59 14.45
CA LEU A 87 2.43 2.80 13.17
C LEU A 87 2.73 4.28 12.90
N GLN A 88 1.81 5.20 13.25
CA GLN A 88 2.00 6.64 13.10
C GLN A 88 3.10 7.22 14.00
N THR A 89 3.59 6.48 14.99
CA THR A 89 4.75 6.89 15.81
C THR A 89 6.10 6.55 15.15
N CYS A 90 6.08 5.73 14.10
CA CYS A 90 7.29 5.19 13.47
C CYS A 90 7.77 6.06 12.29
N GLN A 91 9.09 6.20 12.17
CA GLN A 91 9.74 6.85 11.02
C GLN A 91 9.97 5.85 9.86
N GLY A 92 9.94 4.55 10.15
CA GLY A 92 9.99 3.50 9.14
C GLY A 92 8.99 2.38 9.40
N VAL A 93 8.53 1.74 8.34
CA VAL A 93 7.77 0.49 8.41
C VAL A 93 8.27 -0.51 7.38
N ILE A 94 8.30 -1.79 7.73
CA ILE A 94 8.59 -2.88 6.81
C ILE A 94 7.39 -3.83 6.80
N PHE A 95 6.76 -4.00 5.64
CA PHE A 95 5.68 -4.98 5.47
C PHE A 95 6.27 -6.29 4.92
N SER A 96 6.01 -7.40 5.61
CA SER A 96 6.39 -8.74 5.14
C SER A 96 5.17 -9.61 4.96
N VAL A 97 4.82 -9.86 3.70
CA VAL A 97 3.50 -10.38 3.32
C VAL A 97 3.66 -11.55 2.36
N PRO A 98 3.08 -12.72 2.66
CA PRO A 98 3.07 -13.81 1.69
C PRO A 98 2.11 -13.51 0.54
N THR A 99 2.43 -14.05 -0.63
CA THR A 99 1.54 -13.99 -1.80
C THR A 99 0.77 -15.29 -2.00
N TYR A 100 -0.50 -15.16 -2.36
CA TYR A 100 -1.42 -16.22 -2.72
C TYR A 100 -2.18 -15.81 -3.98
N ASP A 101 -2.16 -16.66 -5.01
CA ASP A 101 -2.80 -16.41 -6.30
C ASP A 101 -2.44 -15.03 -6.89
N LEU A 102 -1.15 -14.76 -7.04
CA LEU A 102 -0.56 -13.49 -7.50
C LEU A 102 -0.68 -12.30 -6.53
N THR A 103 -1.56 -12.37 -5.54
CA THR A 103 -1.93 -11.22 -4.70
C THR A 103 -1.42 -11.32 -3.26
N PRO A 104 -1.30 -10.21 -2.52
CA PRO A 104 -0.96 -10.26 -1.09
C PRO A 104 -2.00 -11.02 -0.28
N SER A 105 -1.57 -11.66 0.80
CA SER A 105 -2.45 -12.46 1.66
C SER A 105 -3.71 -11.72 2.14
N SER A 106 -4.80 -12.47 2.33
CA SER A 106 -6.07 -11.93 2.85
C SER A 106 -5.98 -11.40 4.29
N VAL A 107 -4.96 -11.82 5.05
CA VAL A 107 -4.65 -11.28 6.38
C VAL A 107 -4.11 -9.85 6.27
N TYR A 108 -3.27 -9.59 5.28
CA TYR A 108 -2.82 -8.24 4.98
C TYR A 108 -3.91 -7.40 4.34
N THR A 109 -4.60 -7.92 3.31
CA THR A 109 -5.53 -7.09 2.53
C THR A 109 -6.72 -6.64 3.36
N ARG A 110 -7.23 -7.44 4.32
CA ARG A 110 -8.28 -6.97 5.25
C ARG A 110 -7.82 -5.77 6.11
N PHE A 111 -6.53 -5.70 6.45
CA PHE A 111 -5.95 -4.60 7.22
C PHE A 111 -5.77 -3.39 6.32
N ALA A 112 -5.10 -3.55 5.17
CA ALA A 112 -4.81 -2.45 4.25
C ALA A 112 -6.07 -1.83 3.62
N GLN A 113 -7.12 -2.63 3.34
CA GLN A 113 -8.41 -2.13 2.82
C GLN A 113 -9.18 -1.26 3.82
N ARG A 114 -8.69 -1.09 5.06
CA ARG A 114 -9.25 -0.17 6.05
C ARG A 114 -8.55 1.19 6.07
N PHE A 115 -7.43 1.36 5.35
CA PHE A 115 -6.58 2.57 5.41
C PHE A 115 -7.29 3.86 5.01
N LEU A 116 -8.32 3.82 4.16
CA LEU A 116 -9.07 5.03 3.80
C LEU A 116 -9.63 5.75 5.03
N ALA A 117 -10.07 5.02 6.06
CA ALA A 117 -10.57 5.65 7.29
C ALA A 117 -9.48 6.34 8.12
N TYR A 118 -8.22 6.20 7.71
CA TYR A 118 -7.01 6.71 8.36
C TYR A 118 -6.13 7.50 7.40
N GLU A 119 -6.70 7.96 6.27
CA GLU A 119 -5.93 8.65 5.23
C GLU A 119 -5.19 9.86 5.80
N LEU A 120 -3.86 9.81 5.77
CA LEU A 120 -3.03 10.72 6.55
C LEU A 120 -3.11 12.16 6.02
N SER A 121 -3.09 12.37 4.70
CA SER A 121 -3.26 13.70 4.09
C SER A 121 -4.57 14.36 4.48
N PHE A 122 -5.68 13.61 4.49
CA PHE A 122 -6.97 14.11 4.95
C PHE A 122 -6.93 14.47 6.44
N LEU A 123 -6.39 13.58 7.28
CA LEU A 123 -6.30 13.81 8.73
C LEU A 123 -5.42 15.01 9.09
N LEU A 124 -4.36 15.27 8.33
CA LEU A 124 -3.54 16.48 8.44
C LEU A 124 -4.36 17.73 8.05
N ALA A 125 -5.07 17.68 6.92
CA ALA A 125 -5.85 18.81 6.42
C ALA A 125 -6.95 19.26 7.39
N ILE A 126 -7.57 18.32 8.12
CA ILE A 126 -8.58 18.63 9.14
C ILE A 126 -8.00 18.87 10.54
N GLY A 127 -6.67 18.79 10.71
CA GLY A 127 -5.98 18.97 11.99
C GLY A 127 -6.17 17.84 13.01
N ALA A 128 -6.66 16.67 12.59
CA ALA A 128 -6.78 15.49 13.44
C ALA A 128 -5.43 14.81 13.72
N VAL A 129 -4.48 14.97 12.80
CA VAL A 129 -3.05 14.68 12.98
C VAL A 129 -2.29 16.00 12.86
N LYS A 130 -1.31 16.23 13.74
CA LYS A 130 -0.61 17.52 13.84
C LYS A 130 0.56 17.65 12.86
N GLU A 131 1.30 16.57 12.67
CA GLU A 131 2.54 16.56 11.91
C GLU A 131 2.61 15.29 11.07
N ASN A 132 3.21 15.40 9.87
CA ASN A 132 3.45 14.25 9.02
C ASN A 132 4.70 13.51 9.56
N PRO A 133 4.60 12.21 9.90
CA PRO A 133 5.77 11.44 10.35
C PRO A 133 6.79 11.21 9.23
N HIS A 134 6.42 11.47 7.97
CA HIS A 134 7.21 11.19 6.78
C HIS A 134 7.75 9.76 6.78
N THR A 135 6.88 8.81 7.13
CA THR A 135 7.23 7.40 7.30
C THR A 135 7.70 6.82 5.97
N VAL A 136 8.88 6.20 5.98
CA VAL A 136 9.39 5.43 4.83
C VAL A 136 8.98 3.97 4.94
N ALA A 137 8.75 3.31 3.81
CA ALA A 137 8.29 1.93 3.76
C ALA A 137 9.24 1.03 2.97
N GLY A 138 9.45 -0.17 3.50
CA GLY A 138 10.11 -1.29 2.84
C GLY A 138 9.10 -2.42 2.63
N LEU A 139 9.09 -3.04 1.46
CA LEU A 139 8.12 -4.09 1.13
C LEU A 139 8.81 -5.41 0.85
N ILE A 140 8.43 -6.47 1.57
CA ILE A 140 8.89 -7.84 1.35
C ILE A 140 7.68 -8.69 0.98
N SER A 141 7.62 -9.16 -0.27
CA SER A 141 6.66 -10.18 -0.71
C SER A 141 7.33 -11.54 -0.68
N VAL A 142 6.63 -12.57 -0.20
CA VAL A 142 7.19 -13.93 -0.07
C VAL A 142 6.31 -14.95 -0.77
N GLY A 143 6.87 -15.73 -1.69
CA GLY A 143 6.11 -16.76 -2.37
C GLY A 143 6.94 -17.94 -2.86
N GLY A 144 6.24 -19.04 -3.10
CA GLY A 144 6.85 -20.34 -3.34
C GLY A 144 7.45 -20.56 -4.73
N SER A 145 7.23 -19.63 -5.66
CA SER A 145 7.61 -19.76 -7.06
C SER A 145 8.51 -18.59 -7.51
N MET A 146 8.71 -18.40 -8.80
CA MET A 146 9.39 -17.24 -9.38
C MET A 146 8.40 -16.07 -9.59
N HIS A 147 8.90 -14.96 -10.13
CA HIS A 147 8.12 -13.72 -10.32
C HIS A 147 6.84 -13.89 -11.15
N ASP A 148 6.86 -14.75 -12.17
CA ASP A 148 5.73 -15.02 -13.07
C ASP A 148 4.48 -15.53 -12.34
N TRP A 149 4.64 -16.12 -11.16
CA TRP A 149 3.56 -16.60 -10.29
C TRP A 149 3.28 -15.69 -9.09
N GLN A 150 3.81 -14.46 -9.08
CA GLN A 150 3.70 -13.51 -7.97
C GLN A 150 3.58 -12.04 -8.42
N SER A 151 3.32 -11.80 -9.70
CA SER A 151 3.51 -10.53 -10.40
C SER A 151 2.61 -9.36 -9.99
N LEU A 152 1.58 -9.59 -9.17
CA LEU A 152 0.73 -8.53 -8.63
C LEU A 152 1.03 -8.24 -7.15
N ALA A 153 1.91 -9.01 -6.51
CA ALA A 153 2.06 -8.97 -5.07
C ALA A 153 2.69 -7.65 -4.62
N LEU A 154 3.87 -7.31 -5.14
CA LEU A 154 4.57 -6.07 -4.78
C LEU A 154 3.80 -4.83 -5.24
N GLU A 155 3.19 -4.89 -6.42
CA GLU A 155 2.36 -3.85 -7.02
C GLU A 155 1.16 -3.54 -6.12
N SER A 156 0.46 -4.58 -5.67
CA SER A 156 -0.70 -4.43 -4.79
C SER A 156 -0.29 -3.99 -3.38
N LEU A 157 0.83 -4.48 -2.84
CA LEU A 157 1.35 -3.98 -1.55
C LEU A 157 1.65 -2.49 -1.64
N GLN A 158 2.42 -2.09 -2.65
CA GLN A 158 2.86 -0.72 -2.85
C GLN A 158 1.69 0.23 -3.09
N ALA A 159 0.67 -0.20 -3.82
CA ALA A 159 -0.54 0.58 -4.02
C ALA A 159 -1.27 0.92 -2.70
N THR A 160 -1.14 0.13 -1.64
CA THR A 160 -1.80 0.47 -0.37
C THR A 160 -1.06 1.53 0.44
N MET A 161 0.17 1.90 0.06
CA MET A 161 1.01 2.82 0.83
C MET A 161 0.56 4.28 0.70
N PHE A 162 -0.03 4.66 -0.43
CA PHE A 162 -0.34 6.07 -0.71
C PHE A 162 -1.38 6.64 0.25
N THR A 163 -2.37 5.85 0.68
CA THR A 163 -3.41 6.33 1.59
C THR A 163 -2.83 6.69 2.96
N MET A 164 -1.75 6.02 3.36
CA MET A 164 -1.05 6.29 4.60
C MET A 164 0.11 7.28 4.42
N SER A 165 0.23 7.93 3.26
CA SER A 165 1.35 8.80 2.86
C SER A 165 2.74 8.20 3.14
N MET A 166 2.90 6.89 2.95
CA MET A 166 4.17 6.19 3.17
C MET A 166 5.03 6.21 1.91
N THR A 167 6.27 6.67 2.03
CA THR A 167 7.22 6.69 0.90
C THR A 167 7.91 5.35 0.79
N VAL A 168 7.60 4.57 -0.25
CA VAL A 168 8.30 3.30 -0.50
C VAL A 168 9.69 3.56 -1.07
N VAL A 169 10.72 3.13 -0.35
CA VAL A 169 12.13 3.36 -0.73
C VAL A 169 12.82 2.08 -1.19
N ASP A 170 12.27 0.91 -0.86
CA ASP A 170 12.80 -0.38 -1.26
C ASP A 170 11.68 -1.42 -1.29
N ARG A 171 11.76 -2.37 -2.23
CA ARG A 171 10.89 -3.54 -2.31
C ARG A 171 11.65 -4.79 -2.74
N TYR A 172 11.20 -5.94 -2.28
CA TYR A 172 11.87 -7.22 -2.48
C TYR A 172 10.86 -8.37 -2.59
N MET A 173 11.01 -9.19 -3.63
CA MET A 173 10.27 -10.44 -3.78
C MET A 173 11.17 -11.63 -3.41
N ALA A 174 10.93 -12.21 -2.25
CA ALA A 174 11.50 -13.49 -1.83
C ALA A 174 10.84 -14.63 -2.61
N GLN A 175 11.60 -15.20 -3.55
CA GLN A 175 11.14 -16.23 -4.47
C GLN A 175 11.55 -17.62 -4.01
N ARG A 176 10.81 -18.64 -4.46
CA ARG A 176 11.09 -20.06 -4.18
C ARG A 176 10.96 -20.45 -2.70
N ASP A 177 10.16 -19.70 -1.95
CA ASP A 177 9.94 -19.86 -0.51
C ASP A 177 8.71 -20.72 -0.18
N GLY A 178 8.58 -21.87 -0.84
CA GLY A 178 7.37 -22.71 -0.79
C GLY A 178 7.20 -23.53 0.50
N ARG A 179 8.26 -23.67 1.32
CA ARG A 179 8.22 -24.36 2.61
C ARG A 179 8.85 -23.50 3.71
N PRO A 180 8.42 -23.65 4.98
CA PRO A 180 9.07 -22.96 6.08
C PRO A 180 10.57 -23.26 6.13
N GLY A 181 11.39 -22.21 6.18
CA GLY A 181 12.85 -22.30 6.17
C GLY A 181 13.51 -22.24 4.80
N ASN A 182 12.74 -22.25 3.69
CA ASN A 182 13.32 -22.15 2.34
C ASN A 182 14.14 -20.87 2.13
N THR A 183 13.81 -19.79 2.84
CA THR A 183 14.56 -18.53 2.73
C THR A 183 16.04 -18.70 3.13
N PHE A 184 16.35 -19.69 3.97
CA PHE A 184 17.71 -20.02 4.40
C PHE A 184 18.48 -20.92 3.42
N VAL A 185 17.80 -21.53 2.43
CA VAL A 185 18.44 -22.40 1.43
C VAL A 185 19.34 -21.58 0.49
N TRP A 186 18.98 -20.33 0.27
CA TRP A 186 19.70 -19.39 -0.60
C TRP A 186 20.44 -18.39 0.28
N GLY A 187 21.42 -18.86 1.07
CA GLY A 187 22.22 -18.05 2.01
C GLY A 187 23.60 -17.63 1.48
N ASP A 188 24.58 -17.48 2.37
CA ASP A 188 25.91 -16.88 2.10
C ASP A 188 26.73 -17.51 0.95
N ASP A 189 26.41 -18.75 0.56
CA ASP A 189 27.10 -19.48 -0.51
C ASP A 189 26.67 -19.07 -1.93
N VAL A 190 25.66 -18.18 -2.08
CA VAL A 190 25.33 -17.57 -3.38
C VAL A 190 26.00 -16.20 -3.51
N GLU A 191 26.45 -15.85 -4.71
CA GLU A 191 27.26 -14.64 -4.99
C GLU A 191 26.64 -13.33 -4.45
N TRP A 192 25.31 -13.24 -4.39
CA TRP A 192 24.58 -12.07 -3.91
C TRP A 192 24.26 -12.09 -2.40
N GLY A 193 24.82 -13.06 -1.64
CA GLY A 193 24.66 -13.19 -0.19
C GLY A 193 23.31 -13.77 0.27
N GLY A 194 22.40 -14.02 -0.67
CA GLY A 194 21.17 -14.73 -0.36
C GLY A 194 20.04 -13.88 0.22
N GLN A 195 18.87 -14.50 0.44
CA GLN A 195 17.65 -13.77 0.79
C GLN A 195 17.78 -13.03 2.12
N ILE A 196 18.53 -13.59 3.06
CA ILE A 196 18.84 -12.99 4.36
C ILE A 196 19.67 -11.71 4.18
N ALA A 197 20.77 -11.74 3.42
CA ALA A 197 21.55 -10.53 3.12
C ALA A 197 20.70 -9.46 2.42
N ARG A 198 19.80 -9.86 1.51
CA ARG A 198 18.90 -8.92 0.84
C ARG A 198 17.89 -8.28 1.81
N ALA A 199 17.41 -9.01 2.79
CA ALA A 199 16.55 -8.48 3.85
C ALA A 199 17.32 -7.58 4.84
N HIS A 200 18.57 -7.93 5.17
CA HIS A 200 19.44 -7.03 5.91
C HIS A 200 19.62 -5.69 5.17
N LYS A 201 19.85 -5.75 3.85
CA LYS A 201 19.96 -4.57 2.99
C LYS A 201 18.71 -3.70 2.98
N MET A 202 17.52 -4.30 3.03
CA MET A 202 16.25 -3.57 3.20
C MET A 202 16.28 -2.70 4.47
N GLY A 203 16.73 -3.26 5.59
CA GLY A 203 16.87 -2.53 6.85
C GLY A 203 17.87 -1.37 6.75
N GLU A 204 19.04 -1.59 6.14
CA GLU A 204 20.00 -0.51 5.88
C GLU A 204 19.40 0.62 5.02
N ASN A 205 18.65 0.26 3.98
CA ASN A 205 18.01 1.20 3.08
C ASN A 205 16.95 2.05 3.82
N ILE A 206 16.15 1.43 4.69
CA ILE A 206 15.19 2.14 5.54
C ILE A 206 15.91 3.13 6.47
N VAL A 207 16.98 2.70 7.14
CA VAL A 207 17.79 3.57 8.00
C VAL A 207 18.38 4.74 7.21
N LYS A 208 18.93 4.48 6.02
CA LYS A 208 19.47 5.52 5.13
C LYS A 208 18.39 6.53 4.79
N ALA A 209 17.22 6.08 4.34
CA ALA A 209 16.11 6.96 3.97
C ALA A 209 15.61 7.81 5.15
N ILE A 210 15.49 7.24 6.36
CA ILE A 210 15.11 7.98 7.57
C ILE A 210 16.10 9.11 7.87
N ARG A 211 17.40 8.86 7.68
CA ARG A 211 18.48 9.83 7.92
C ARG A 211 18.64 10.86 6.80
N THR A 212 18.08 10.60 5.63
CA THR A 212 18.06 11.53 4.50
C THR A 212 16.94 12.56 4.68
N PRO A 213 17.20 13.86 4.46
CA PRO A 213 16.15 14.89 4.41
C PRO A 213 14.99 14.48 3.50
N VAL A 214 13.76 14.81 3.87
CA VAL A 214 12.54 14.30 3.21
C VAL A 214 12.55 14.58 1.70
N ASP A 215 12.99 15.77 1.31
CA ASP A 215 13.10 16.26 -0.06
C ASP A 215 14.26 15.66 -0.87
N GLU A 216 15.23 15.03 -0.19
CA GLU A 216 16.37 14.34 -0.81
C GLU A 216 16.18 12.82 -0.90
N ARG A 217 15.09 12.27 -0.35
CA ARG A 217 14.82 10.83 -0.38
C ARG A 217 14.55 10.35 -1.80
N CYS A 218 15.09 9.18 -2.12
CA CYS A 218 14.94 8.55 -3.42
C CYS A 218 14.80 7.03 -3.27
N TRP A 219 14.58 6.35 -4.40
CA TRP A 219 14.61 4.90 -4.46
C TRP A 219 15.98 4.35 -4.07
N LEU A 220 15.98 3.37 -3.17
CA LEU A 220 17.18 2.69 -2.66
C LEU A 220 17.17 1.18 -2.94
N GLY A 221 16.07 0.66 -3.49
CA GLY A 221 15.96 -0.72 -3.94
C GLY A 221 16.73 -1.01 -5.21
N ASP A 222 16.34 -2.08 -5.90
CA ASP A 222 16.95 -2.45 -7.18
C ASP A 222 16.69 -1.33 -8.23
N PRO A 223 17.73 -0.69 -8.78
CA PRO A 223 17.56 0.38 -9.77
C PRO A 223 16.94 -0.10 -11.10
N ASP A 224 16.92 -1.42 -11.34
CA ASP A 224 16.36 -2.04 -12.53
C ASP A 224 14.94 -2.60 -12.29
N ASP A 225 14.35 -2.31 -11.13
CA ASP A 225 13.01 -2.76 -10.79
C ASP A 225 11.93 -1.94 -11.51
N GLY A 226 10.97 -2.67 -12.08
CA GLY A 226 9.81 -2.13 -12.75
C GLY A 226 10.05 -1.43 -14.08
N VAL A 227 8.95 -0.92 -14.61
CA VAL A 227 8.86 -0.16 -15.86
C VAL A 227 8.66 1.33 -15.56
N CYS A 228 7.98 1.64 -14.46
CA CYS A 228 7.72 3.02 -14.02
C CYS A 228 8.92 3.59 -13.25
N PRO A 229 9.56 4.67 -13.71
CA PRO A 229 10.72 5.25 -13.02
C PRO A 229 10.36 6.07 -11.77
N ASN A 230 9.06 6.28 -11.49
CA ASN A 230 8.62 7.00 -10.30
C ASN A 230 8.46 6.06 -9.09
N CYS A 231 7.69 4.98 -9.25
CA CYS A 231 7.42 4.04 -8.16
C CYS A 231 8.02 2.65 -8.38
N HIS A 232 8.75 2.41 -9.46
CA HIS A 232 9.37 1.12 -9.77
C HIS A 232 8.38 -0.04 -9.95
N SER A 233 7.10 0.24 -10.21
CA SER A 233 6.12 -0.79 -10.56
C SER A 233 6.35 -1.35 -11.96
N SER A 234 6.12 -2.65 -12.13
CA SER A 234 6.09 -3.30 -13.46
C SER A 234 4.75 -3.14 -14.18
N LEU A 235 3.70 -2.64 -13.51
CA LEU A 235 2.34 -2.60 -14.04
C LEU A 235 2.04 -1.24 -14.66
N VAL A 236 2.16 -1.18 -15.98
CA VAL A 236 1.78 -0.03 -16.82
C VAL A 236 0.69 -0.48 -17.79
N TYR A 237 -0.36 0.33 -17.94
CA TYR A 237 -1.53 0.02 -18.76
C TYR A 237 -1.81 1.16 -19.76
N PRO A 238 -2.51 0.90 -20.88
CA PRO A 238 -2.97 1.96 -21.77
C PRO A 238 -3.85 2.94 -20.99
N GLY A 239 -3.52 4.23 -20.99
CA GLY A 239 -4.25 5.21 -20.19
C GLY A 239 -5.63 5.49 -20.77
N ASP A 240 -6.55 5.88 -19.88
CA ASP A 240 -7.91 6.27 -20.22
C ASP A 240 -8.11 7.76 -19.92
N LYS A 241 -9.16 8.36 -20.49
CA LYS A 241 -9.53 9.75 -20.18
C LYS A 241 -10.04 9.87 -18.75
N HIS A 242 -9.42 10.76 -17.98
CA HIS A 242 -9.80 11.10 -16.61
C HIS A 242 -11.09 11.93 -16.60
N TRP A 243 -11.73 12.03 -15.43
CA TRP A 243 -13.01 12.73 -15.26
C TRP A 243 -13.00 14.21 -15.69
N ASP A 244 -11.84 14.87 -15.64
CA ASP A 244 -11.64 16.26 -16.06
C ASP A 244 -11.02 16.41 -17.46
N GLY A 245 -10.81 15.29 -18.14
CA GLY A 245 -10.32 15.21 -19.51
C GLY A 245 -8.81 15.16 -19.69
N VAL A 246 -8.03 15.11 -18.60
CA VAL A 246 -6.63 14.67 -18.67
C VAL A 246 -6.56 13.25 -19.24
N GLU A 247 -5.58 12.99 -20.10
CA GLU A 247 -5.38 11.67 -20.70
C GLU A 247 -3.90 11.49 -21.02
N PHE A 248 -3.37 10.30 -20.75
CA PHE A 248 -2.01 9.91 -21.11
C PHE A 248 -2.08 8.62 -21.94
N PRO A 249 -1.18 8.40 -22.92
CA PRO A 249 -1.18 7.16 -23.70
C PRO A 249 -0.96 5.91 -22.82
N TRP A 250 -0.13 6.04 -21.79
CA TRP A 250 0.17 4.97 -20.83
C TRP A 250 0.26 5.52 -19.41
N GLU A 251 -0.17 4.71 -18.44
CA GLU A 251 -0.19 5.09 -17.03
C GLU A 251 0.31 3.95 -16.13
N CYS A 252 0.99 4.31 -15.05
CA CYS A 252 1.35 3.35 -14.02
C CYS A 252 0.14 3.02 -13.14
N ALA A 253 -0.20 1.74 -13.01
CA ALA A 253 -1.32 1.29 -12.19
C ALA A 253 -1.14 1.56 -10.69
N VAL A 254 0.11 1.66 -10.22
CA VAL A 254 0.43 1.88 -8.81
C VAL A 254 0.43 3.37 -8.49
N CYS A 255 1.36 4.15 -9.03
CA CYS A 255 1.46 5.57 -8.69
C CYS A 255 0.59 6.50 -9.56
N GLY A 256 0.10 6.08 -10.72
CA GLY A 256 -0.68 6.97 -11.60
C GLY A 256 0.17 7.92 -12.46
N ALA A 257 1.49 7.75 -12.49
CA ALA A 257 2.34 8.50 -13.41
C ALA A 257 1.98 8.19 -14.88
N GLY A 258 1.77 9.23 -15.68
CA GLY A 258 1.38 9.15 -17.09
C GLY A 258 2.50 9.52 -18.06
N GLY A 259 2.51 8.91 -19.25
CA GLY A 259 3.48 9.21 -20.30
C GLY A 259 3.48 8.21 -21.45
N ASP A 260 4.66 8.00 -22.04
CA ASP A 260 4.88 7.12 -23.21
C ASP A 260 5.74 5.90 -22.84
N ILE A 261 5.49 4.76 -23.46
CA ILE A 261 6.42 3.62 -23.41
C ILE A 261 7.55 3.85 -24.42
N VAL A 262 8.78 3.85 -23.93
CA VAL A 262 10.01 3.96 -24.74
C VAL A 262 10.95 2.79 -24.45
N THR A 263 11.93 2.56 -25.31
CA THR A 263 13.03 1.63 -25.01
C THR A 263 14.06 2.32 -24.12
N ASP A 264 14.43 1.67 -23.03
CA ASP A 264 15.56 2.09 -22.20
C ASP A 264 16.88 1.76 -22.90
N GLU A 265 17.68 2.78 -23.22
CA GLU A 265 18.96 2.60 -23.93
C GLU A 265 19.98 1.78 -23.13
N ARG A 266 19.90 1.81 -21.79
CA ARG A 266 20.82 1.06 -20.92
C ARG A 266 20.53 -0.44 -20.89
N THR A 267 19.25 -0.81 -20.83
CA THR A 267 18.83 -2.21 -20.62
C THR A 267 18.23 -2.87 -21.88
N GLY A 268 17.87 -2.08 -22.88
CA GLY A 268 17.13 -2.52 -24.07
C GLY A 268 15.66 -2.89 -23.79
N ARG A 269 15.16 -2.68 -22.57
CA ARG A 269 13.80 -3.05 -22.14
C ARG A 269 12.84 -1.86 -22.22
N PRO A 270 11.51 -2.08 -22.29
CA PRO A 270 10.53 -1.00 -22.19
C PRO A 270 10.63 -0.27 -20.83
N LYS A 271 10.48 1.05 -20.85
CA LYS A 271 10.30 1.91 -19.67
C LYS A 271 9.23 2.96 -19.93
N LEU A 272 8.57 3.43 -18.88
CA LEU A 272 7.68 4.58 -18.95
C LEU A 272 8.51 5.87 -18.94
N LYS A 273 8.44 6.64 -20.02
CA LYS A 273 8.90 8.02 -20.05
C LYS A 273 7.75 8.91 -19.58
N ILE A 274 7.85 9.38 -18.34
CA ILE A 274 6.85 10.25 -17.74
C ILE A 274 6.78 11.57 -18.51
N ALA A 275 5.57 12.00 -18.87
CA ALA A 275 5.33 13.27 -19.54
C ALA A 275 5.67 14.46 -18.63
N GLU A 276 5.82 15.67 -19.18
CA GLU A 276 6.12 16.87 -18.38
C GLU A 276 5.09 17.10 -17.26
N ASN A 277 3.81 16.88 -17.55
CA ASN A 277 2.71 16.90 -16.58
C ASN A 277 2.32 15.49 -16.11
N GLY A 278 3.14 14.47 -16.34
CA GLY A 278 2.81 13.07 -16.07
C GLY A 278 2.61 12.73 -14.59
N LEU A 279 3.04 13.59 -13.67
CA LEU A 279 2.90 13.40 -12.22
C LEU A 279 1.70 14.13 -11.61
N ILE A 280 0.86 14.82 -12.40
CA ILE A 280 -0.32 15.55 -11.86
C ILE A 280 -1.36 14.63 -11.20
N ARG A 281 -1.22 13.31 -11.39
CA ARG A 281 -2.05 12.25 -10.79
C ARG A 281 -1.24 11.28 -9.93
N ASP A 282 -0.04 11.66 -9.51
CA ASP A 282 0.78 10.80 -8.65
C ASP A 282 0.07 10.55 -7.32
N ARG A 283 -0.35 9.31 -7.08
CA ARG A 283 -1.04 8.92 -5.84
C ARG A 283 -0.17 9.17 -4.60
N ASN A 284 1.15 9.21 -4.73
CA ASN A 284 2.04 9.51 -3.61
C ASN A 284 2.04 11.00 -3.23
N ASP A 285 1.52 11.87 -4.09
CA ASP A 285 1.38 13.30 -3.82
C ASP A 285 0.02 13.63 -3.16
N ASP A 286 0.07 14.40 -2.08
CA ASP A 286 -1.12 14.74 -1.28
C ASP A 286 -2.11 15.62 -2.07
N HIS A 287 -1.65 16.49 -2.98
CA HIS A 287 -2.51 17.32 -3.82
C HIS A 287 -3.24 16.49 -4.87
N ALA A 288 -2.57 15.54 -5.50
CA ALA A 288 -3.22 14.60 -6.43
C ALA A 288 -4.32 13.77 -5.75
N ARG A 289 -4.10 13.30 -4.50
CA ARG A 289 -5.16 12.60 -3.75
C ARG A 289 -6.30 13.51 -3.34
N ALA A 290 -6.04 14.77 -2.99
CA ALA A 290 -7.10 15.75 -2.76
C ALA A 290 -7.96 15.97 -4.01
N GLU A 291 -7.36 15.95 -5.20
CA GLU A 291 -8.11 16.06 -6.46
C GLU A 291 -8.92 14.80 -6.79
N HIS A 292 -8.44 13.61 -6.42
CA HIS A 292 -9.26 12.39 -6.46
C HIS A 292 -10.46 12.46 -5.49
N LEU A 293 -10.33 13.11 -4.32
CA LEU A 293 -11.49 13.36 -3.47
C LEU A 293 -12.50 14.32 -4.12
N ASN A 294 -12.04 15.31 -4.89
CA ASN A 294 -12.91 16.20 -5.67
C ASN A 294 -13.69 15.44 -6.75
N GLU A 295 -13.03 14.52 -7.45
CA GLU A 295 -13.66 13.58 -8.39
C GLU A 295 -14.81 12.82 -7.72
N ILE A 296 -14.52 12.13 -6.60
CA ILE A 296 -15.53 11.34 -5.86
C ILE A 296 -16.71 12.22 -5.45
N ASN A 297 -16.46 13.44 -4.97
CA ASN A 297 -17.53 14.35 -4.59
C ASN A 297 -18.42 14.72 -5.79
N LYS A 298 -17.85 15.00 -6.96
CA LYS A 298 -18.62 15.30 -8.17
C LYS A 298 -19.47 14.12 -8.63
N THR A 299 -18.89 12.90 -8.66
CA THR A 299 -19.63 11.68 -8.99
C THR A 299 -20.79 11.43 -8.01
N ARG A 300 -20.57 11.67 -6.72
CA ARG A 300 -21.60 11.56 -5.68
C ARG A 300 -22.70 12.59 -5.87
N ASP A 301 -22.35 13.84 -6.15
CA ASP A 301 -23.32 14.92 -6.31
C ASP A 301 -24.18 14.69 -7.57
N GLU A 302 -23.60 14.15 -8.64
CA GLU A 302 -24.33 13.68 -9.82
C GLU A 302 -25.31 12.55 -9.48
N PHE A 303 -24.88 11.54 -8.71
CA PHE A 303 -25.78 10.49 -8.20
C PHE A 303 -26.96 11.09 -7.43
N PHE A 304 -26.71 12.07 -6.54
CA PHE A 304 -27.77 12.70 -5.76
C PHE A 304 -28.74 13.53 -6.62
N ALA A 305 -28.27 14.13 -7.71
CA ALA A 305 -29.12 14.86 -8.65
C ALA A 305 -30.11 13.95 -9.40
N HIS A 306 -29.80 12.66 -9.55
CA HIS A 306 -30.64 11.66 -10.23
C HIS A 306 -31.41 10.74 -9.27
N MET A 307 -31.53 11.09 -7.99
CA MET A 307 -32.14 10.19 -6.98
C MET A 307 -33.57 9.76 -7.28
N ASP A 308 -34.38 10.62 -7.89
CA ASP A 308 -35.77 10.29 -8.25
C ASP A 308 -35.84 9.19 -9.32
N GLU A 309 -34.85 9.13 -10.22
CA GLU A 309 -34.74 8.10 -11.26
C GLU A 309 -34.09 6.81 -10.71
N VAL A 310 -33.08 6.97 -9.85
CA VAL A 310 -32.26 5.86 -9.35
C VAL A 310 -32.96 5.08 -8.24
N LYS A 311 -33.70 5.76 -7.34
CA LYS A 311 -34.33 5.11 -6.18
C LYS A 311 -35.28 3.96 -6.55
N PRO A 312 -36.19 4.10 -7.55
CA PRO A 312 -37.03 2.97 -7.97
C PRO A 312 -36.23 1.77 -8.49
N LEU A 313 -35.10 2.00 -9.18
CA LEU A 313 -34.22 0.94 -9.68
C LEU A 313 -33.49 0.24 -8.52
N MET A 314 -32.97 1.01 -7.56
CA MET A 314 -32.36 0.44 -6.34
C MET A 314 -33.35 -0.46 -5.60
N GLU A 315 -34.59 -0.02 -5.41
CA GLU A 315 -35.63 -0.82 -4.75
C GLU A 315 -35.96 -2.10 -5.53
N LYS A 316 -36.03 -2.02 -6.87
CA LYS A 316 -36.25 -3.19 -7.73
C LYS A 316 -35.17 -4.24 -7.53
N TYR A 317 -33.89 -3.86 -7.59
CA TYR A 317 -32.78 -4.80 -7.45
C TYR A 317 -32.60 -5.29 -6.02
N ALA A 318 -32.83 -4.45 -5.01
CA ALA A 318 -32.73 -4.84 -3.59
C ALA A 318 -33.76 -5.91 -3.19
N LYS A 319 -34.95 -5.90 -3.81
CA LYS A 319 -36.01 -6.89 -3.57
C LYS A 319 -35.84 -8.16 -4.40
N MET A 320 -34.91 -8.18 -5.36
CA MET A 320 -34.69 -9.31 -6.25
C MET A 320 -34.03 -10.47 -5.49
N THR A 321 -34.61 -11.66 -5.59
CA THR A 321 -34.09 -12.87 -4.95
C THR A 321 -33.73 -13.91 -6.01
N PHE A 322 -32.64 -14.64 -5.78
CA PHE A 322 -32.22 -15.77 -6.60
C PHE A 322 -32.08 -17.03 -5.72
N PRO A 323 -32.20 -18.23 -6.29
CA PRO A 323 -31.80 -19.46 -5.60
C PRO A 323 -30.34 -19.36 -5.11
N THR A 324 -30.08 -19.85 -3.91
CA THR A 324 -28.74 -19.83 -3.29
C THR A 324 -28.35 -21.23 -2.80
N LEU A 325 -27.05 -21.43 -2.56
CA LEU A 325 -26.53 -22.67 -2.00
C LEU A 325 -26.98 -22.81 -0.54
N GLU A 326 -27.72 -23.88 -0.24
CA GLU A 326 -28.04 -24.25 1.14
C GLU A 326 -26.93 -25.10 1.75
N ILE A 327 -26.20 -24.55 2.73
CA ILE A 327 -25.19 -25.28 3.47
C ILE A 327 -25.85 -25.87 4.73
N LYS A 328 -26.08 -27.18 4.71
CA LYS A 328 -26.46 -27.92 5.92
C LYS A 328 -25.21 -28.06 6.79
N ARG A 329 -25.26 -27.51 7.99
CA ARG A 329 -24.21 -27.67 9.00
C ARG A 329 -24.73 -28.66 10.03
N ASP A 330 -23.99 -29.75 10.21
CA ASP A 330 -24.19 -30.71 11.30
C ASP A 330 -23.70 -30.13 12.63
#